data_AF-A0A5N9EYQ4-F1
#
_entry.id   AF-A0A5N9EYQ4-F1
#
_cell.length_a   1.000
_cell.length_b   1.000
_cell.length_c   1.000
_cell.angle_alpha   90.00
_cell.angle_beta   90.00
_cell.angle_gamma   90.00
#
_symmetry.space_group_name_H-M   'P 1'
#
loop_
_entity.id
_entity.type
_entity.pdbx_description
1 polymer ?
#
loop_
_entity_poly.entity_id
_entity_poly.type
_entity_poly.pdbx_seq_one_letter_code
_entity_poly.pdbx_strand_id
1 'polypeptide(L)' 'MATDDHTELDQDIAEVRRRVEALANDMRGLGMELRISTEEYGSERDSDGTITRTITFSFKVSEQD' A
#
# COMPACT_ATOMS: atom_id res chain seq x y z
N MET A 1 2.47 29.27 3.90
CA MET A 1 2.05 28.14 4.72
C MET A 1 1.32 27.18 3.79
N ALA A 2 2.01 26.12 3.38
CA ALA A 2 1.48 25.03 2.57
C ALA A 2 2.28 23.81 3.05
N THR A 3 1.87 23.27 4.19
CA THR A 3 2.63 22.24 4.93
C THR A 3 1.71 21.13 5.46
N ASP A 4 0.41 21.16 5.12
CA ASP A 4 -0.61 20.27 5.69
C ASP A 4 -1.13 19.21 4.71
N ASP A 5 -1.19 19.51 3.40
CA ASP A 5 -1.79 18.57 2.42
C ASP A 5 -1.00 17.26 2.25
N HIS A 6 0.30 17.27 2.57
CA HIS A 6 1.10 16.04 2.51
C HIS A 6 0.81 15.10 3.68
N THR A 7 0.53 15.64 4.88
CA THR A 7 0.36 14.82 6.09
C THR A 7 -0.90 13.95 6.08
N GLU A 8 -2.00 14.41 5.48
CA GLU A 8 -3.23 13.61 5.36
C GLU A 8 -3.04 12.43 4.40
N LEU A 9 -2.46 12.68 3.22
CA LEU A 9 -2.16 11.63 2.26
C LEU A 9 -1.16 10.60 2.83
N ASP A 10 -0.17 11.06 3.60
CA ASP A 10 0.76 10.18 4.32
C ASP A 10 0.05 9.30 5.37
N GLN A 11 -0.96 9.84 6.07
CA GLN A 11 -1.78 9.08 7.02
C GLN A 11 -2.65 8.03 6.32
N ASP A 12 -3.31 8.41 5.23
CA ASP A 12 -4.15 7.50 4.43
C ASP A 12 -3.31 6.34 3.88
N ILE A 13 -2.11 6.64 3.38
CA ILE A 13 -1.16 5.63 2.89
C ILE A 13 -0.73 4.68 4.00
N ALA A 14 -0.42 5.20 5.18
CA ALA A 14 -0.06 4.39 6.33
C ALA A 14 -1.22 3.47 6.75
N GLU A 15 -2.46 3.94 6.65
CA GLU A 15 -3.64 3.13 6.93
C GLU A 15 -3.84 2.02 5.87
N VAL A 16 -3.72 2.36 4.58
CA VAL A 16 -3.80 1.37 3.49
C VAL A 16 -2.76 0.27 3.69
N ARG A 17 -1.52 0.64 4.03
CA ARG A 17 -0.45 -0.31 4.33
C ARG A 17 -0.81 -1.23 5.49
N ARG A 18 -1.30 -0.69 6.62
CA ARG A 18 -1.73 -1.49 7.77
C ARG A 18 -2.84 -2.49 7.40
N ARG A 19 -3.82 -2.06 6.62
CA ARG A 19 -4.93 -2.93 6.18
C ARG A 19 -4.44 -4.05 5.26
N VAL A 20 -3.51 -3.75 4.36
CA VAL A 20 -2.90 -4.77 3.50
C VAL A 20 -2.06 -5.77 4.31
N GLU A 21 -1.31 -5.31 5.30
CA GLU A 21 -0.57 -6.19 6.20
C GLU A 21 -1.49 -7.10 7.02
N ALA A 22 -2.62 -6.58 7.50
CA ALA A 22 -3.64 -7.38 8.19
C ALA A 22 -4.21 -8.46 7.26
N LEU A 23 -4.63 -8.08 6.05
CA LEU A 23 -5.15 -9.01 5.04
C LEU A 23 -4.11 -10.09 4.69
N ALA A 24 -2.84 -9.71 4.59
CA ALA A 24 -1.77 -10.64 4.32
C ALA A 24 -1.55 -11.66 5.44
N ASN A 25 -1.68 -11.24 6.70
CA ASN A 25 -1.63 -12.15 7.84
C ASN A 25 -2.84 -13.09 7.88
N ASP A 26 -4.04 -12.60 7.56
CA ASP A 26 -5.24 -13.43 7.46
C ASP A 26 -5.06 -14.51 6.37
N MET A 27 -4.51 -14.13 5.22
CA MET A 27 -4.20 -15.07 4.13
C MET A 27 -3.15 -16.12 4.54
N ARG A 28 -2.11 -15.73 5.28
CA ARG A 28 -1.17 -16.71 5.87
C ARG A 28 -1.84 -17.67 6.85
N GLY A 29 -2.81 -17.18 7.62
CA GLY A 29 -3.62 -17.99 8.53
C GLY A 29 -4.45 -19.07 7.84
N LEU A 30 -4.77 -18.88 6.55
CA LEU A 30 -5.45 -19.88 5.71
C LEU A 30 -4.50 -20.96 5.15
N GLY A 31 -3.21 -20.95 5.52
CA GLY A 31 -2.21 -21.90 5.04
C GLY A 31 -1.56 -21.51 3.71
N MET A 32 -1.81 -20.30 3.22
CA MET A 32 -1.19 -19.80 1.99
C MET A 32 0.20 -19.22 2.27
N GLU A 33 1.22 -19.65 1.50
CA GLU A 33 2.50 -18.97 1.52
C GLU A 33 2.40 -17.65 0.75
N LEU A 34 2.48 -16.53 1.49
CA LEU A 34 2.29 -15.20 0.93
C LEU A 34 3.58 -14.37 0.96
N ARG A 35 4.05 -13.98 -0.22
CA ARG A 35 5.10 -12.97 -0.39
C ARG A 35 4.47 -11.64 -0.79
N ILE A 36 4.69 -10.62 0.02
CA ILE A 36 4.25 -9.25 -0.25
C ILE A 36 5.45 -8.46 -0.76
N SER A 37 5.28 -7.77 -1.88
CA SER A 37 6.17 -6.70 -2.31
C SER A 37 5.39 -5.39 -2.32
N THR A 38 6.00 -4.34 -1.78
CA THR A 38 5.44 -2.99 -1.77
C THR A 38 6.35 -2.09 -2.57
N GLU A 39 5.81 -1.48 -3.61
CA GLU A 39 6.49 -0.47 -4.43
C GLU A 39 5.76 0.85 -4.26
N GLU A 40 6.44 1.82 -3.67
CA GLU A 40 5.95 3.18 -3.47
C GLU A 40 6.57 4.07 -4.55
N TYR A 41 5.73 4.63 -5.42
CA TYR A 41 6.16 5.57 -6.43
C TYR A 41 6.09 6.99 -5.86
N GLY A 42 7.00 7.86 -6.32
CA GLY A 42 7.03 9.27 -5.91
C GLY A 42 5.70 9.98 -6.21
N SER A 43 5.37 10.99 -5.42
CA SER A 43 4.13 11.75 -5.61
C SER A 43 4.10 12.40 -6.99
N GLU A 44 3.11 12.04 -7.79
CA GLU A 44 2.82 12.66 -9.08
C GLU A 44 1.87 13.83 -8.85
N ARG A 45 2.13 14.95 -9.51
CA ARG A 45 1.25 16.12 -9.46
C ARG A 45 0.58 16.27 -10.81
N ASP A 46 -0.72 16.04 -10.84
CA ASP A 46 -1.53 16.19 -12.04
C ASP A 46 -1.69 17.65 -12.44
N SER A 47 -2.03 17.91 -13.71
CA SER A 47 -2.23 19.26 -14.26
C SER A 47 -3.33 20.07 -13.53
N ASP A 48 -4.21 19.40 -12.80
CA ASP A 48 -5.27 20.00 -11.98
C ASP A 48 -4.80 20.36 -10.55
N GLY A 49 -3.57 20.01 -10.19
CA GLY A 49 -2.98 20.29 -8.88
C GLY A 49 -3.13 19.15 -7.85
N THR A 50 -3.91 18.12 -8.16
CA THR A 50 -4.05 16.88 -7.38
C THR A 50 -2.70 16.20 -7.18
N ILE A 51 -2.44 15.76 -5.94
CA ILE A 51 -1.25 15.00 -5.59
C ILE A 51 -1.67 13.53 -5.50
N THR A 52 -1.13 12.73 -6.41
CA THR A 52 -1.40 11.29 -6.49
C THR A 52 -0.15 10.53 -6.05
N ARG A 53 -0.31 9.54 -5.17
CA ARG A 53 0.76 8.59 -4.85
C ARG A 53 0.30 7.19 -5.21
N THR A 54 1.08 6.52 -6.05
CA THR A 54 0.80 5.15 -6.47
C THR A 54 1.53 4.19 -5.56
N ILE A 55 0.79 3.25 -4.96
CA ILE A 55 1.35 2.19 -4.12
C ILE A 55 0.86 0.86 -4.67
N THR A 56 1.81 0.03 -5.08
CA THR A 56 1.51 -1.29 -5.64
C THR A 56 1.79 -2.37 -4.61
N PHE A 57 0.78 -3.18 -4.33
CA PHE A 57 0.90 -4.38 -3.51
C PHE A 57 0.82 -5.62 -4.41
N SER A 58 1.91 -6.36 -4.48
CA SER A 58 1.95 -7.62 -5.23
C SER A 58 1.95 -8.80 -4.27
N PHE A 59 1.10 -9.79 -4.55
CA PHE A 59 0.96 -11.01 -3.77
C PHE A 59 1.29 -12.22 -4.64
N LYS A 60 2.17 -13.08 -4.14
CA LYS A 60 2.38 -14.41 -4.70
C LYS A 60 1.86 -15.45 -3.72
N VAL A 61 0.99 -16.32 -4.19
CA VAL A 61 0.39 -17.43 -3.45
C VAL A 61 0.89 -18.74 -4.07
N SER A 62 1.33 -19.68 -3.24
CA SER A 62 1.72 -21.03 -3.65
C SER A 62 1.19 -22.07 -2.68
N GLU A 63 0.79 -23.21 -3.22
CA GLU A 63 0.47 -24.43 -2.48
C GLU A 63 1.76 -25.27 -2.40
N GLN A 64 2.13 -25.75 -1.21
CA GLN A 64 3.19 -26.75 -1.04
C GLN A 64 2.52 -28.13 -1.01
N ASP A 65 2.98 -29.05 -1.86
CA ASP A 65 2.58 -30.48 -1.90
C ASP A 65 3.19 -31.25 -0.73
#